data_AF-A0A093XCG3-F1
#
_entry.id   AF-A0A093XCG3-F1
#
_cell.length_a   1.000
_cell.length_b   1.000
_cell.length_c   1.000
_cell.angle_alpha   90.00
_cell.angle_beta   90.00
_cell.angle_gamma   90.00
#
_symmetry.space_group_name_H-M   'P 1'
#
loop_
_entity.id
_entity.type
_entity.pdbx_description
1 polymer ?
#
loop_
_entity_poly.entity_id
_entity_poly.type
_entity_poly.pdbx_seq_one_letter_code
_entity_poly.pdbx_strand_id
1 'polypeptide(L)'
;FQALWSEITAAGFPPILLAVDGLNHMMAVSAYRAPDFSLVHAHDLVLVKHFVEHISGAKSLPNGGAVVAATTTGNIPKTVTMNLAIQQIQEKAKGEEVTKPSPWVETDVRVLESLKKVDLMSLKGLTKAEARGLMEYWAASGVLRQAVNEATVTEKWALAGNGVIGEIAREALKMRIVA
;
A
#
# COMPACT_ATOMS: atom_id res chain seq x y z
N PHE A 1 -20.12 -16.56 -0.95
CA PHE A 1 -18.66 -16.30 -0.92
C PHE A 1 -17.88 -17.54 -0.54
N GLN A 2 -18.10 -18.16 0.63
CA GLN A 2 -17.32 -19.34 1.06
C GLN A 2 -17.35 -20.51 0.06
N ALA A 3 -18.53 -20.84 -0.48
CA ALA A 3 -18.65 -21.86 -1.53
C ALA A 3 -17.90 -21.49 -2.83
N LEU A 4 -17.92 -20.21 -3.22
CA LEU A 4 -17.13 -19.77 -4.37
C LEU A 4 -15.64 -19.91 -4.10
N TRP A 5 -15.19 -19.53 -2.90
CA TRP A 5 -13.79 -19.64 -2.50
C TRP A 5 -13.30 -21.08 -2.53
N SER A 6 -14.10 -22.05 -2.06
CA SER A 6 -13.74 -23.47 -2.14
C SER A 6 -13.58 -23.97 -3.57
N GLU A 7 -14.45 -23.56 -4.49
CA GLU A 7 -14.34 -23.96 -5.89
C GLU A 7 -13.10 -23.37 -6.57
N ILE A 8 -12.84 -22.07 -6.43
CA ILE A 8 -11.71 -21.42 -7.11
C ILE A 8 -10.35 -21.81 -6.52
N THR A 9 -10.31 -22.28 -5.27
CA THR A 9 -9.11 -22.80 -4.61
C THR A 9 -8.95 -24.31 -4.71
N ALA A 10 -9.82 -24.99 -5.46
CA ALA A 10 -9.72 -26.44 -5.67
C ALA A 10 -8.48 -26.80 -6.50
N ALA A 11 -7.91 -27.98 -6.26
CA ALA A 11 -6.71 -28.42 -6.96
C ALA A 11 -6.92 -28.45 -8.49
N GLY A 12 -5.92 -27.96 -9.24
CA GLY A 12 -5.96 -27.89 -10.71
C GLY A 12 -6.54 -26.58 -11.27
N PHE A 13 -7.05 -25.70 -10.42
CA PHE A 13 -7.45 -24.35 -10.81
C PHE A 13 -6.25 -23.38 -10.82
N PRO A 14 -6.33 -22.28 -11.60
CA PRO A 14 -5.23 -21.34 -11.74
C PRO A 14 -4.87 -20.62 -10.42
N PRO A 15 -3.65 -20.06 -10.32
CA PRO A 15 -3.23 -19.24 -9.18
C PRO A 15 -4.14 -18.02 -8.96
N ILE A 16 -4.29 -17.60 -7.71
CA ILE A 16 -5.17 -16.48 -7.33
C ILE A 16 -4.36 -15.25 -6.90
N LEU A 17 -4.74 -14.08 -7.41
CA LEU A 17 -4.30 -12.79 -6.88
C LEU A 17 -5.36 -12.27 -5.90
N LEU A 18 -5.01 -12.23 -4.61
CA LEU A 18 -5.82 -11.60 -3.59
C LEU A 18 -5.23 -10.21 -3.27
N ALA A 19 -5.89 -9.16 -3.76
CA ALA A 19 -5.39 -7.79 -3.65
C ALA A 19 -6.31 -6.91 -2.79
N VAL A 20 -5.71 -5.99 -2.03
CA VAL A 20 -6.42 -4.95 -1.27
C VAL A 20 -5.74 -3.61 -1.41
N ASP A 21 -6.54 -2.55 -1.43
CA ASP A 21 -6.07 -1.17 -1.32
C ASP A 21 -6.55 -0.58 0.00
N GLY A 22 -5.74 0.31 0.59
CA GLY A 22 -6.03 0.94 1.87
C GLY A 22 -5.89 0.01 3.07
N LEU A 23 -4.82 -0.81 3.11
CA LEU A 23 -4.52 -1.74 4.23
C LEU A 23 -4.63 -1.09 5.61
N ASN A 24 -4.32 0.21 5.70
CA ASN A 24 -4.42 1.04 6.90
C ASN A 24 -5.78 0.90 7.60
N HIS A 25 -6.88 0.78 6.86
CA HIS A 25 -8.23 0.64 7.41
C HIS A 25 -8.52 -0.75 7.99
N MET A 26 -7.78 -1.76 7.54
CA MET A 26 -7.91 -3.13 8.04
C MET A 26 -7.10 -3.34 9.32
N MET A 27 -6.08 -2.52 9.55
CA MET A 27 -5.16 -2.58 10.70
C MET A 27 -5.57 -1.67 11.86
N ALA A 28 -6.88 -1.46 12.02
CA ALA A 28 -7.45 -0.56 13.01
C ALA A 28 -8.78 -1.10 13.57
N VAL A 29 -9.26 -0.46 14.63
CA VAL A 29 -10.61 -0.70 15.15
C VAL A 29 -11.63 -0.12 14.16
N SER A 30 -12.65 -0.90 13.82
CA SER A 30 -13.69 -0.47 12.88
C SER A 30 -14.72 0.44 13.56
N ALA A 31 -15.55 1.11 12.75
CA ALA A 31 -16.64 1.93 13.27
C ALA A 31 -17.87 1.12 13.73
N TYR A 32 -17.89 -0.21 13.48
CA TYR A 32 -19.01 -1.06 13.89
C TYR A 32 -19.06 -1.26 15.40
N ARG A 33 -20.28 -1.47 15.90
CA ARG A 33 -20.57 -1.70 17.32
C ARG A 33 -21.15 -3.09 17.52
N ALA A 34 -20.66 -3.79 18.54
CA ALA A 34 -21.26 -5.04 19.00
C ALA A 34 -22.52 -4.74 19.86
N PRO A 35 -23.33 -5.76 20.23
CA PRO A 35 -24.55 -5.58 21.03
C PRO A 35 -24.33 -4.93 22.40
N ASP A 36 -23.12 -5.06 22.96
CA ASP A 36 -22.67 -4.40 24.19
C ASP A 36 -22.16 -2.96 23.96
N PHE A 37 -22.31 -2.44 22.75
CA PHE A 37 -21.85 -1.13 22.29
C PHE A 37 -20.31 -0.96 22.29
N SER A 38 -19.54 -2.05 22.44
CA SER A 38 -18.10 -2.03 22.23
C SER A 38 -17.77 -1.89 20.74
N LEU A 39 -16.60 -1.33 20.42
CA LEU A 39 -16.15 -1.23 19.03
C LEU A 39 -15.64 -2.59 18.54
N VAL A 40 -15.99 -2.94 17.31
CA VAL A 40 -15.55 -4.19 16.67
C VAL A 40 -14.20 -3.96 15.98
N HIS A 41 -13.22 -4.83 16.24
CA HIS A 41 -11.93 -4.75 15.55
C HIS A 41 -12.08 -5.11 14.07
N ALA A 42 -11.37 -4.45 13.14
CA ALA A 42 -11.54 -4.73 11.71
C ALA A 42 -11.21 -6.20 11.35
N HIS A 43 -10.22 -6.82 12.01
CA HIS A 43 -9.92 -8.26 11.86
C HIS A 43 -11.06 -9.20 12.29
N ASP A 44 -12.09 -8.73 12.99
CA ASP A 44 -13.26 -9.55 13.34
C ASP A 44 -14.31 -9.56 12.21
N LEU A 45 -14.20 -8.63 11.25
CA LEU A 45 -15.05 -8.61 10.06
C LEU A 45 -14.64 -9.76 9.13
N VAL A 46 -15.59 -10.62 8.77
CA VAL A 46 -15.34 -11.89 8.06
C VAL A 46 -14.45 -11.74 6.82
N LEU A 47 -14.71 -10.72 6.00
CA LEU A 47 -13.94 -10.50 4.76
C LEU A 47 -12.52 -9.99 5.03
N VAL A 48 -12.36 -9.10 6.02
CA VAL A 48 -11.06 -8.58 6.42
C VAL A 48 -10.24 -9.69 7.08
N LYS A 49 -10.87 -10.45 7.98
CA LYS A 49 -10.26 -11.63 8.59
C LYS A 49 -9.71 -12.60 7.55
N HIS A 50 -10.53 -12.91 6.54
CA HIS A 50 -10.13 -13.77 5.45
C HIS A 50 -8.88 -13.25 4.74
N PHE A 51 -8.81 -11.97 4.42
CA PHE A 51 -7.62 -11.36 3.82
C PHE A 51 -6.40 -11.41 4.75
N VAL A 52 -6.58 -11.02 6.01
CA VAL A 52 -5.52 -10.95 7.03
C VAL A 52 -4.93 -12.33 7.32
N GLU A 53 -5.74 -13.38 7.33
CA GLU A 53 -5.28 -14.77 7.47
C GLU A 53 -4.38 -15.20 6.29
N HIS A 54 -4.66 -14.74 5.07
CA HIS A 54 -3.83 -15.06 3.91
C HIS A 54 -2.55 -14.23 3.87
N ILE A 55 -2.61 -12.91 4.16
CA ILE A 55 -1.42 -12.06 4.13
C ILE A 55 -0.42 -12.43 5.25
N SER A 56 -0.93 -12.84 6.42
CA SER A 56 -0.08 -13.30 7.53
C SER A 56 0.54 -14.68 7.30
N GLY A 57 0.09 -15.40 6.27
CA GLY A 57 0.47 -16.79 6.00
C GLY A 57 -0.15 -17.80 6.96
N ALA A 58 -1.16 -17.42 7.75
CA ALA A 58 -1.93 -18.35 8.58
C ALA A 58 -2.76 -19.31 7.71
N LYS A 59 -3.24 -18.85 6.56
CA LYS A 59 -3.88 -19.66 5.52
C LYS A 59 -3.09 -19.56 4.22
N SER A 60 -2.67 -20.71 3.68
CA SER A 60 -2.03 -20.78 2.37
C SER A 60 -3.06 -20.87 1.26
N LEU A 61 -2.70 -20.38 0.07
CA LEU A 61 -3.47 -20.59 -1.15
C LEU A 61 -3.07 -21.96 -1.75
N PRO A 62 -3.98 -22.96 -1.80
CA PRO A 62 -3.65 -24.31 -2.28
C PRO A 62 -3.14 -24.33 -3.73
N ASN A 63 -3.67 -23.43 -4.56
CA ASN A 63 -3.35 -23.32 -5.98
C ASN A 63 -2.19 -22.35 -6.25
N GLY A 64 -1.56 -21.82 -5.20
CA GLY A 64 -0.57 -20.75 -5.31
C GLY A 64 -1.18 -19.41 -5.70
N GLY A 65 -0.30 -18.44 -5.93
CA GLY A 65 -0.68 -17.07 -6.28
C GLY A 65 0.03 -16.04 -5.42
N ALA A 66 -0.59 -14.88 -5.23
CA ALA A 66 -0.03 -13.77 -4.49
C ALA A 66 -1.09 -13.05 -3.66
N VAL A 67 -0.69 -12.57 -2.48
CA VAL A 67 -1.50 -11.71 -1.63
C VAL A 67 -0.81 -10.36 -1.57
N VAL A 68 -1.45 -9.32 -2.10
CA VAL A 68 -0.85 -7.99 -2.25
C VAL A 68 -1.71 -6.95 -1.55
N ALA A 69 -1.09 -6.10 -0.75
CA ALA A 69 -1.76 -4.99 -0.09
C ALA A 69 -1.06 -3.67 -0.42
N ALA A 70 -1.83 -2.68 -0.84
CA ALA A 70 -1.38 -1.31 -0.94
C ALA A 70 -1.73 -0.54 0.34
N THR A 71 -0.78 0.25 0.82
CA THR A 71 -1.02 1.26 1.85
C THR A 71 -1.48 2.54 1.19
N THR A 72 -2.25 3.34 1.93
CA THR A 72 -2.64 4.68 1.49
C THR A 72 -2.15 5.72 2.48
N THR A 73 -2.01 6.96 2.00
CA THR A 73 -1.70 8.14 2.82
C THR A 73 -2.86 9.14 2.85
N GLY A 74 -3.84 8.99 1.95
CA GLY A 74 -5.05 9.81 1.91
C GLY A 74 -6.14 9.19 2.77
N ASN A 75 -6.76 10.01 3.64
CA ASN A 75 -7.86 9.60 4.52
C ASN A 75 -7.54 8.31 5.32
N ILE A 76 -6.54 8.37 6.19
CA ILE A 76 -6.11 7.20 6.99
C ILE A 76 -6.52 7.30 8.46
N PRO A 77 -6.88 6.18 9.10
CA PRO A 77 -6.97 6.12 10.55
C PRO A 77 -5.57 6.22 11.19
N LYS A 78 -5.52 6.43 12.50
CA LYS A 78 -4.25 6.39 13.25
C LYS A 78 -3.75 4.94 13.32
N THR A 79 -2.72 4.62 12.55
CA THR A 79 -2.15 3.27 12.43
C THR A 79 -0.73 3.18 12.99
N VAL A 80 -0.57 3.49 14.29
CA VAL A 80 0.76 3.51 14.93
C VAL A 80 1.42 2.13 14.89
N THR A 81 0.66 1.08 15.19
CA THR A 81 1.16 -0.30 15.20
C THR A 81 1.55 -0.81 13.82
N MET A 82 0.77 -0.48 12.79
CA MET A 82 1.11 -0.84 11.40
C MET A 82 2.42 -0.17 10.96
N ASN A 83 2.61 1.11 11.31
CA ASN A 83 3.83 1.84 10.98
C ASN A 83 5.04 1.22 11.67
N LEU A 84 4.89 0.82 12.95
CA LEU A 84 5.94 0.10 13.67
C LEU A 84 6.24 -1.25 12.99
N ALA A 85 5.23 -2.02 12.59
CA ALA A 85 5.45 -3.30 11.89
C ALA A 85 6.21 -3.10 10.57
N ILE A 86 5.85 -2.09 9.78
CA ILE A 86 6.55 -1.75 8.52
C ILE A 86 8.00 -1.38 8.80
N GLN A 87 8.25 -0.56 9.82
CA GLN A 87 9.61 -0.18 10.23
C GLN A 87 10.43 -1.42 10.63
N GLN A 88 9.87 -2.32 11.43
CA GLN A 88 10.54 -3.55 11.85
C GLN A 88 10.89 -4.45 10.67
N ILE A 89 10.02 -4.54 9.64
CA ILE A 89 10.31 -5.28 8.41
C ILE A 89 11.49 -4.66 7.67
N GLN A 90 11.56 -3.33 7.57
CA GLN A 90 12.67 -2.62 6.93
C GLN A 90 14.00 -2.80 7.69
N GLU A 91 13.99 -2.65 9.02
CA GLU A 91 15.16 -2.84 9.88
C GLU A 91 15.68 -4.27 9.77
N LYS A 92 14.77 -5.26 9.80
CA LYS A 92 15.12 -6.67 9.62
C LYS A 92 15.71 -6.95 8.25
N ALA A 93 15.19 -6.33 7.19
CA ALA A 93 15.74 -6.46 5.83
C ALA A 93 17.16 -5.85 5.71
N LYS A 94 17.47 -4.82 6.51
CA LYS A 94 18.80 -4.20 6.58
C LYS A 94 19.77 -4.89 7.55
N GLY A 95 19.29 -5.79 8.40
CA GLY A 95 20.08 -6.42 9.46
C GLY A 95 20.35 -5.51 10.66
N GLU A 96 19.51 -4.49 10.87
CA GLU A 96 19.60 -3.55 12.00
C GLU A 96 18.85 -4.10 13.23
N GLU A 97 19.09 -3.49 14.41
CA GLU A 97 18.35 -3.85 15.62
C GLU A 97 16.87 -3.47 15.46
N VAL A 98 15.99 -4.44 15.68
CA VAL A 98 14.54 -4.28 15.51
C VAL A 98 13.97 -3.40 16.62
N THR A 99 13.35 -2.28 16.25
CA THR A 99 12.71 -1.34 17.16
C THR A 99 11.60 -2.04 17.96
N LYS A 100 11.69 -1.99 19.29
CA LYS A 100 10.69 -2.59 20.18
C LYS A 100 9.48 -1.66 20.36
N PRO A 101 8.27 -2.22 20.58
CA PRO A 101 7.10 -1.41 20.95
C PRO A 101 7.36 -0.57 22.19
N SER A 102 6.93 0.70 22.16
CA SER A 102 7.01 1.59 23.32
C SER A 102 6.04 1.13 24.41
N PRO A 103 6.45 1.05 25.69
CA PRO A 103 5.54 0.74 26.80
C PRO A 103 4.43 1.78 27.00
N TRP A 104 4.60 2.98 26.46
CA TRP A 104 3.71 4.13 26.67
C TRP A 104 2.66 4.31 25.58
N VAL A 105 2.73 3.50 24.51
CA VAL A 105 1.84 3.61 23.36
C VAL A 105 1.07 2.31 23.21
N GLU A 106 -0.26 2.41 23.19
CA GLU A 106 -1.13 1.27 22.95
C GLU A 106 -0.80 0.64 21.60
N THR A 107 -0.48 -0.65 21.62
CA THR A 107 -0.01 -1.39 20.45
C THR A 107 -0.89 -2.60 20.23
N ASP A 108 -1.43 -2.72 19.02
CA ASP A 108 -2.28 -3.85 18.66
C ASP A 108 -1.45 -5.10 18.31
N VAL A 109 -1.45 -6.07 19.21
CA VAL A 109 -0.73 -7.34 19.03
C VAL A 109 -1.22 -8.12 17.81
N ARG A 110 -2.52 -8.02 17.45
CA ARG A 110 -3.10 -8.73 16.30
C ARG A 110 -2.53 -8.17 14.99
N VAL A 111 -2.36 -6.85 14.92
CA VAL A 111 -1.73 -6.19 13.76
C VAL A 111 -0.27 -6.58 13.62
N LEU A 112 0.50 -6.55 14.73
CA LEU A 112 1.91 -6.96 14.71
C LEU A 112 2.10 -8.39 14.23
N GLU A 113 1.35 -9.35 14.77
CA GLU A 113 1.48 -10.74 14.38
C GLU A 113 1.04 -10.98 12.92
N SER A 114 0.05 -10.21 12.42
CA SER A 114 -0.39 -10.35 11.03
C SER A 114 0.63 -9.90 9.98
N LEU A 115 1.53 -8.97 10.32
CA LEU A 115 2.51 -8.39 9.39
C LEU A 115 3.91 -8.99 9.52
N LYS A 116 4.14 -9.87 10.51
CA LYS A 116 5.46 -10.39 10.89
C LYS A 116 6.23 -11.13 9.79
N LYS A 117 5.51 -11.75 8.84
CA LYS A 117 6.06 -12.57 7.75
C LYS A 117 5.84 -11.97 6.36
N VAL A 118 5.47 -10.69 6.29
CA VAL A 118 5.10 -10.04 5.03
C VAL A 118 6.33 -9.36 4.43
N ASP A 119 6.46 -9.47 3.10
CA ASP A 119 7.48 -8.75 2.34
C ASP A 119 7.03 -7.32 2.05
N LEU A 120 7.95 -6.36 2.16
CA LEU A 120 7.66 -4.95 1.91
C LEU A 120 8.28 -4.48 0.59
N MET A 121 7.42 -3.98 -0.30
CA MET A 121 7.85 -3.25 -1.49
C MET A 121 7.73 -1.74 -1.25
N SER A 122 8.88 -1.07 -1.05
CA SER A 122 8.90 0.39 -0.90
C SER A 122 8.88 1.07 -2.27
N LEU A 123 7.81 1.83 -2.53
CA LEU A 123 7.72 2.67 -3.73
C LEU A 123 8.45 3.99 -3.50
N LYS A 124 9.22 4.41 -4.51
CA LYS A 124 9.98 5.66 -4.52
C LYS A 124 9.58 6.50 -5.74
N GLY A 125 10.10 7.73 -5.81
CA GLY A 125 9.98 8.56 -7.01
C GLY A 125 10.60 7.88 -8.24
N LEU A 126 10.09 8.23 -9.41
CA LEU A 126 10.61 7.77 -10.70
C LEU A 126 12.06 8.22 -10.88
N THR A 127 12.82 7.43 -11.63
CA THR A 127 14.09 7.88 -12.19
C THR A 127 13.85 8.97 -13.24
N LYS A 128 14.89 9.75 -13.57
CA LYS A 128 14.78 10.78 -14.61
C LYS A 128 14.38 10.21 -15.97
N ALA A 129 14.87 9.02 -16.32
CA ALA A 129 14.55 8.35 -17.57
C ALA A 129 13.07 7.94 -17.64
N GLU A 130 12.53 7.38 -16.54
CA GLU A 130 11.12 7.03 -16.44
C GLU A 130 10.22 8.28 -16.45
N ALA A 131 10.63 9.34 -15.74
CA ALA A 131 9.93 10.62 -15.74
C ALA A 131 9.89 11.25 -17.13
N ARG A 132 10.99 11.17 -17.89
CA ARG A 132 11.05 11.60 -19.28
C ARG A 132 10.05 10.84 -20.14
N GLY A 133 10.04 9.51 -20.09
CA GLY A 133 9.10 8.69 -20.84
C GLY A 133 7.63 9.01 -20.49
N LEU A 134 7.33 9.24 -19.21
CA LEU A 134 6.01 9.64 -18.76
C LEU A 134 5.60 11.03 -19.31
N MET A 135 6.51 12.01 -19.30
CA MET A 135 6.26 13.35 -19.83
C MET A 135 6.12 13.35 -21.36
N GLU A 136 6.92 12.57 -22.07
CA GLU A 136 6.80 12.36 -23.52
C GLU A 136 5.44 11.76 -23.87
N TYR A 137 4.97 10.77 -23.10
CA TYR A 137 3.64 10.21 -23.25
C TYR A 137 2.53 11.27 -23.03
N TRP A 138 2.65 12.11 -21.99
CA TRP A 138 1.69 13.19 -21.76
C TRP A 138 1.70 14.25 -22.85
N ALA A 139 2.86 14.56 -23.42
CA ALA A 139 2.98 15.49 -24.53
C ALA A 139 2.36 14.91 -25.81
N ALA A 140 2.63 13.65 -26.13
CA ALA A 140 2.02 12.94 -27.25
C ALA A 140 0.50 12.82 -27.10
N SER A 141 0.01 12.68 -25.87
CA SER A 141 -1.43 12.64 -25.54
C SER A 141 -2.09 14.03 -25.52
N GLY A 142 -1.33 15.11 -25.73
CA GLY A 142 -1.84 16.49 -25.72
C GLY A 142 -2.18 17.06 -24.34
N VAL A 143 -1.84 16.34 -23.26
CA VAL A 143 -2.08 16.77 -21.88
C VAL A 143 -1.00 17.75 -21.43
N LEU A 144 0.25 17.51 -21.86
CA LEU A 144 1.38 18.42 -21.63
C LEU A 144 1.62 19.26 -22.89
N ARG A 145 1.42 20.58 -22.79
CA ARG A 145 1.59 21.51 -23.93
C ARG A 145 3.01 22.11 -24.04
N GLN A 146 3.94 21.63 -23.24
CA GLN A 146 5.33 22.10 -23.21
C GLN A 146 6.23 21.11 -23.95
N ALA A 147 7.29 21.63 -24.57
CA ALA A 147 8.30 20.78 -25.20
C ALA A 147 9.05 19.98 -24.13
N VAL A 148 9.10 18.65 -24.31
CA VAL A 148 9.83 17.77 -23.39
C VAL A 148 11.29 17.73 -23.78
N ASN A 149 12.12 18.41 -23.00
CA ASN A 149 13.58 18.45 -23.14
C ASN A 149 14.26 18.12 -21.79
N GLU A 150 15.57 17.87 -21.80
CA GLU A 150 16.31 17.51 -20.59
C GLU A 150 16.21 18.54 -19.46
N ALA A 151 16.15 19.83 -19.80
CA ALA A 151 16.01 20.90 -18.83
C ALA A 151 14.65 20.85 -18.12
N THR A 152 13.56 20.79 -18.89
CA THR A 152 12.17 20.71 -18.39
C THR A 152 11.92 19.43 -17.60
N VAL A 153 12.46 18.29 -18.04
CA VAL A 153 12.37 17.03 -17.31
C VAL A 153 13.11 17.15 -15.98
N THR A 154 14.33 17.69 -15.98
CA THR A 154 15.11 17.86 -14.74
C THR A 154 14.44 18.83 -13.78
N GLU A 155 13.90 19.94 -14.29
CA GLU A 155 13.16 20.93 -13.50
C GLU A 155 11.94 20.31 -12.84
N LYS A 156 11.06 19.68 -13.61
CA LYS A 156 9.82 19.08 -13.10
C LYS A 156 10.10 17.89 -12.17
N TRP A 157 11.13 17.10 -12.46
CA TRP A 157 11.57 16.01 -11.60
C TRP A 157 12.10 16.50 -10.24
N ALA A 158 12.88 17.59 -10.23
CA ALA A 158 13.41 18.19 -9.02
C ALA A 158 12.31 18.85 -8.18
N LEU A 159 11.41 19.61 -8.80
CA LEU A 159 10.26 20.25 -8.14
C LEU A 159 9.30 19.22 -7.53
N ALA A 160 9.15 18.05 -8.16
CA ALA A 160 8.33 16.97 -7.68
C ALA A 160 8.97 16.11 -6.56
N GLY A 161 9.98 16.62 -5.86
CA GLY A 161 10.61 15.91 -4.74
C GLY A 161 11.35 14.65 -5.16
N ASN A 162 12.22 14.77 -6.17
CA ASN A 162 12.99 13.66 -6.76
C ASN A 162 12.12 12.58 -7.42
N GLY A 163 11.12 13.02 -8.19
CA GLY A 163 10.37 12.15 -9.08
C GLY A 163 9.06 11.57 -8.53
N VAL A 164 8.44 12.18 -7.50
CA VAL A 164 7.13 11.72 -7.00
C VAL A 164 6.06 11.95 -8.08
N ILE A 165 5.54 10.86 -8.66
CA ILE A 165 4.64 10.91 -9.83
C ILE A 165 3.44 11.84 -9.62
N GLY A 166 2.80 11.75 -8.46
CA GLY A 166 1.64 12.58 -8.14
C GLY A 166 1.96 14.09 -8.11
N GLU A 167 3.18 14.44 -7.69
CA GLU A 167 3.66 15.82 -7.70
C GLU A 167 4.11 16.25 -9.10
N ILE A 168 4.77 15.38 -9.89
CA ILE A 168 5.06 15.67 -11.30
C ILE A 168 3.76 15.96 -12.04
N ALA A 169 2.72 15.13 -11.85
CA ALA A 169 1.43 15.33 -12.49
C ALA A 169 0.75 16.64 -12.03
N ARG A 170 0.90 17.01 -10.74
CA ARG A 170 0.39 18.30 -10.23
C ARG A 170 1.10 19.47 -10.90
N GLU A 171 2.42 19.43 -10.97
CA GLU A 171 3.28 20.49 -11.51
C GLU A 171 3.21 20.62 -13.04
N ALA A 172 3.06 19.50 -13.75
CA ALA A 172 3.06 19.46 -15.20
C ALA A 172 1.65 19.69 -15.78
N LEU A 173 0.60 19.21 -15.11
CA LEU A 173 -0.76 19.16 -15.67
C LEU A 173 -1.74 20.12 -14.99
N LYS A 174 -1.60 20.36 -13.67
CA LYS A 174 -2.56 21.18 -12.91
C LYS A 174 -2.16 22.64 -12.73
N MET A 175 -0.89 22.98 -12.95
CA MET A 175 -0.50 24.39 -12.95
C MET A 175 -1.20 25.10 -14.11
N ARG A 176 -2.08 26.05 -13.76
CA ARG A 176 -2.63 26.98 -14.74
C ARG A 176 -1.46 27.73 -15.36
N ILE A 177 -1.27 27.53 -16.65
CA ILE A 177 -0.54 28.48 -17.48
C ILE A 177 -1.40 29.75 -17.46
N VAL A 178 -1.04 30.70 -16.60
CA VAL A 178 -1.56 32.07 -16.72
C VAL A 178 -0.91 32.61 -17.99
N ALA A 179 -1.72 32.76 -19.03
CA ALA A 179 -1.32 33.40 -20.28
C ALA A 179 -1.18 34.92 -20.07
#